data_AF-A0A7S3AIU4-F1
#
_entry.id   AF-A0A7S3AIU4-F1
#
_cell.length_a   1.000
_cell.length_b   1.000
_cell.length_c   1.000
_cell.angle_alpha   90.00
_cell.angle_beta   90.00
_cell.angle_gamma   90.00
#
_symmetry.space_group_name_H-M   'P 1'
#
loop_
_entity.id
_entity.type
_entity.pdbx_description
1 polymer ?
#
loop_
_entity_poly.entity_id
_entity_poly.type
_entity_poly.pdbx_seq_one_letter_code
_entity_poly.pdbx_strand_id
1 'polypeptide(L)'
;AMPWQVLLDFDCLQQFLKSNLSPSQPASQQPAATPEGATLAISERLGGPKVEGLAAVWRQLDAELDFAPEYVDLIRTGRKQATSRWLPTEPSLRAVVAPCTVIATCLTCAAGGQVLGSLNITSVEKSTFGSLPDSLALMEGFSGGSVALKGALIHFYPNISNGSVITIFHFRAPAWSPLAYS
;
A
#
# COMPACT_ATOMS: atom_id res chain seq x y z
N ALA A 1 -10.88 -10.12 22.82
CA ALA A 1 -10.38 -10.71 21.57
C ALA A 1 -11.38 -10.40 20.47
N MET A 2 -11.09 -9.42 19.60
CA MET A 2 -11.92 -9.15 18.43
C MET A 2 -11.54 -10.14 17.32
N PRO A 3 -12.52 -10.71 16.58
CA PRO A 3 -12.21 -11.55 15.43
C PRO A 3 -11.75 -10.63 14.30
N TRP A 4 -10.47 -10.70 13.95
CA TRP A 4 -9.94 -10.10 12.73
C TRP A 4 -10.46 -10.90 11.53
N GLN A 5 -11.70 -10.62 11.10
CA GLN A 5 -12.10 -10.91 9.74
C GLN A 5 -11.40 -9.88 8.85
N VAL A 6 -10.22 -10.25 8.35
CA VAL A 6 -9.62 -9.59 7.19
C VAL A 6 -10.61 -9.78 6.06
N LEU A 7 -11.50 -8.80 5.87
CA LEU A 7 -12.25 -8.67 4.63
C LEU A 7 -11.19 -8.46 3.55
N LEU A 8 -10.88 -9.54 2.85
CA LEU A 8 -10.08 -9.51 1.65
C LEU A 8 -10.67 -8.43 0.76
N ASP A 9 -9.91 -7.36 0.53
CA ASP A 9 -10.32 -6.33 -0.41
C ASP A 9 -10.26 -6.93 -1.81
N PHE A 10 -11.41 -7.46 -2.26
CA PHE A 10 -11.53 -8.16 -3.52
C PHE A 10 -11.16 -7.26 -4.71
N ASP A 11 -11.28 -5.94 -4.53
CA ASP A 11 -10.92 -4.95 -5.55
C ASP A 11 -9.39 -4.87 -5.74
N CYS A 12 -8.62 -4.92 -4.65
CA CYS A 12 -7.15 -4.98 -4.71
C CYS A 12 -6.69 -6.22 -5.49
N LEU A 13 -7.28 -7.38 -5.18
CA LEU A 13 -7.00 -8.64 -5.85
C LEU A 13 -7.34 -8.57 -7.35
N GLN A 14 -8.55 -8.11 -7.69
CA GLN A 14 -8.98 -8.00 -9.08
C GLN A 14 -8.06 -7.06 -9.89
N GLN A 15 -7.60 -5.96 -9.30
CA GLN A 15 -6.73 -5.02 -9.97
C GLN A 15 -5.33 -5.60 -10.21
N PHE A 16 -4.75 -6.28 -9.22
CA PHE A 16 -3.46 -6.96 -9.40
C PHE A 16 -3.50 -8.00 -10.52
N LEU A 17 -4.55 -8.83 -10.54
CA LEU A 17 -4.73 -9.84 -11.57
C LEU A 17 -4.87 -9.20 -12.96
N LYS A 18 -5.62 -8.10 -13.08
CA LYS A 18 -5.72 -7.34 -14.34
C LYS A 18 -4.37 -6.76 -14.79
N SER A 19 -3.58 -6.21 -13.86
CA SER A 19 -2.30 -5.57 -14.18
C SER A 19 -1.17 -6.55 -14.50
N ASN A 20 -1.19 -7.76 -13.92
CA ASN A 20 -0.06 -8.71 -14.02
C ASN A 20 -0.37 -9.98 -14.80
N LEU A 21 -1.64 -10.37 -14.92
CA LEU A 21 -2.02 -11.64 -15.55
C LEU A 21 -2.76 -11.50 -16.87
N SER A 22 -3.11 -10.29 -17.34
CA SER A 22 -3.77 -10.13 -18.63
C SER A 22 -2.82 -10.50 -19.77
N PRO A 23 -3.03 -11.64 -20.46
CA PRO A 23 -2.37 -11.89 -21.72
C PRO A 23 -3.14 -11.11 -22.79
N SER A 24 -2.44 -10.51 -23.73
CA SER A 24 -3.03 -9.98 -24.96
C SER A 24 -3.64 -11.14 -25.76
N GLN A 25 -4.87 -11.57 -25.46
CA GLN A 25 -5.60 -12.54 -26.26
C GLN A 25 -6.93 -11.97 -26.77
N PRO A 26 -7.27 -12.21 -28.04
CA PRO A 26 -8.48 -11.69 -28.65
C PRO A 26 -9.72 -12.36 -28.07
N ALA A 27 -10.76 -11.56 -27.88
CA ALA A 27 -12.02 -11.95 -27.28
C ALA A 27 -12.70 -13.09 -28.07
N SER A 28 -13.00 -14.20 -27.40
CA SER A 28 -13.99 -15.17 -27.85
C SER A 28 -14.78 -15.67 -26.64
N GLN A 29 -16.03 -15.19 -26.59
CA GLN A 29 -17.21 -15.64 -25.84
C GLN A 29 -17.01 -16.54 -24.60
N GLN A 30 -17.33 -16.00 -23.42
CA GLN A 30 -17.62 -16.78 -22.22
C GLN A 30 -18.99 -16.40 -21.62
N PRO A 31 -19.79 -17.39 -21.15
CA PRO A 31 -21.12 -17.17 -20.61
C PRO A 31 -21.09 -16.70 -19.14
N ALA A 32 -22.21 -16.11 -18.71
CA ALA A 32 -22.41 -15.52 -17.39
C ALA A 32 -22.25 -16.57 -16.26
N ALA A 33 -21.37 -16.30 -15.31
CA ALA A 33 -21.13 -17.14 -14.13
C ALA A 33 -21.70 -16.47 -12.87
N THR A 34 -22.39 -17.28 -12.05
CA THR A 34 -22.87 -16.92 -10.71
C THR A 34 -21.71 -16.91 -9.69
N PRO A 35 -21.86 -16.21 -8.54
CA PRO A 35 -20.77 -16.00 -7.57
C PRO A 35 -20.17 -17.29 -6.99
N GLU A 36 -20.96 -18.34 -6.81
CA GLU A 36 -20.49 -19.62 -6.26
C GLU A 36 -19.70 -20.47 -7.27
N GLY A 37 -19.86 -20.24 -8.58
CA GLY A 37 -19.10 -20.93 -9.62
C GLY A 37 -17.69 -20.38 -9.85
N ALA A 38 -17.41 -19.16 -9.37
CA ALA A 38 -16.13 -18.49 -9.60
C ALA A 38 -14.98 -19.14 -8.80
N THR A 39 -15.23 -19.59 -7.58
CA THR A 39 -14.17 -20.11 -6.69
C THR A 39 -13.63 -21.48 -7.13
N LEU A 40 -14.51 -22.37 -7.63
CA LEU A 40 -14.12 -23.72 -8.09
C LEU A 40 -13.52 -23.72 -9.51
N ALA A 41 -14.06 -22.90 -10.43
CA ALA A 41 -13.55 -22.81 -11.80
C ALA A 41 -12.12 -22.20 -11.88
N ILE A 42 -11.72 -21.42 -10.87
CA ILE A 42 -10.35 -20.90 -10.75
C ILE A 42 -9.39 -22.00 -10.27
N SER A 43 -9.81 -23.01 -9.52
CA SER A 43 -8.90 -24.07 -9.08
C SER A 43 -8.60 -25.09 -10.19
N GLU A 44 -9.57 -25.42 -11.04
CA GLU A 44 -9.42 -26.49 -12.05
C GLU A 44 -8.83 -26.03 -13.39
N ARG A 45 -8.97 -24.75 -13.77
CA ARG A 45 -8.39 -24.21 -15.03
C ARG A 45 -6.93 -23.78 -14.93
N LEU A 46 -6.33 -23.83 -13.75
CA LEU A 46 -4.97 -23.38 -13.50
C LEU A 46 -4.02 -24.57 -13.37
N GLY A 47 -4.02 -25.45 -14.38
CA GLY A 47 -3.01 -26.49 -14.54
C GLY A 47 -1.62 -25.92 -14.29
N GLY A 48 -0.86 -26.56 -13.38
CA GLY A 48 0.39 -26.05 -12.80
C GLY A 48 1.28 -25.40 -13.85
N PRO A 49 1.38 -24.06 -13.81
CA PRO A 49 2.24 -23.33 -12.88
C PRO A 49 1.57 -22.02 -12.40
N LYS A 50 0.83 -22.03 -11.28
CA LYS A 50 0.10 -20.84 -10.77
C LYS A 50 0.10 -20.64 -9.25
N VAL A 51 1.04 -21.27 -8.54
CA VAL A 51 1.19 -21.05 -7.09
C VAL A 51 1.89 -19.72 -6.79
N GLU A 52 2.79 -19.26 -7.66
CA GLU A 52 3.48 -17.97 -7.50
C GLU A 52 2.55 -16.75 -7.59
N GLY A 53 1.51 -16.83 -8.44
CA GLY A 53 0.51 -15.76 -8.58
C GLY A 53 -0.36 -15.61 -7.33
N LEU A 54 -0.78 -16.73 -6.72
CA LEU A 54 -1.50 -16.69 -5.45
C LEU A 54 -0.60 -16.22 -4.31
N ALA A 55 0.65 -16.68 -4.22
CA ALA A 55 1.58 -16.21 -3.20
C ALA A 55 1.87 -14.70 -3.30
N ALA A 56 1.96 -14.15 -4.52
CA ALA A 56 2.08 -12.70 -4.73
C ALA A 56 0.83 -11.94 -4.25
N VAL A 57 -0.35 -12.50 -4.50
CA VAL A 57 -1.63 -12.00 -3.99
C VAL A 57 -1.70 -12.02 -2.46
N TRP A 58 -1.30 -13.12 -1.82
CA TRP A 58 -1.27 -13.23 -0.37
C TRP A 58 -0.27 -12.24 0.26
N ARG A 59 0.91 -12.04 -0.36
CA ARG A 59 1.87 -11.02 0.08
C ARG A 59 1.33 -9.59 -0.03
N GLN A 60 0.39 -9.35 -0.93
CA GLN A 60 -0.24 -8.05 -1.11
C GLN A 60 -1.22 -7.72 0.03
N LEU A 61 -1.82 -8.74 0.63
CA LEU A 61 -2.74 -8.62 1.76
C LEU A 61 -2.02 -8.38 3.10
N ASP A 62 -0.73 -8.69 3.16
CA ASP A 62 0.15 -8.45 4.33
C ASP A 62 1.03 -7.20 4.16
N ALA A 63 0.78 -6.36 3.14
CA ALA A 63 1.57 -5.14 2.97
C ALA A 63 1.22 -4.13 4.08
N GLU A 64 2.19 -3.90 4.96
CA GLU A 64 2.11 -2.89 6.02
C GLU A 64 2.89 -1.64 5.64
N LEU A 65 2.30 -0.47 5.86
CA LEU A 65 3.00 0.81 5.88
C LEU A 65 3.34 1.18 7.32
N ASP A 66 4.61 1.03 7.69
CA ASP A 66 5.11 1.45 8.99
C ASP A 66 5.44 2.94 9.02
N PHE A 67 4.98 3.65 10.05
CA PHE A 67 5.18 5.08 10.23
C PHE A 67 5.91 5.38 11.53
N ALA A 68 6.82 6.36 11.48
CA ALA A 68 7.48 6.85 12.68
C ALA A 68 6.50 7.56 13.63
N PRO A 69 6.77 7.58 14.95
CA PRO A 69 5.82 8.04 15.97
C PRO A 69 5.33 9.48 15.74
N GLU A 70 6.20 10.36 15.25
CA GLU A 70 5.90 11.76 14.96
C GLU A 70 4.86 11.97 13.85
N TYR A 71 4.61 10.97 13.00
CA TYR A 71 3.63 11.05 11.91
C TYR A 71 2.27 10.46 12.29
N VAL A 72 2.17 9.72 13.40
CA VAL A 72 0.94 9.02 13.78
C VAL A 72 -0.25 9.97 13.86
N ASP A 73 -0.11 11.07 14.59
CA ASP A 73 -1.22 12.03 14.76
C ASP A 73 -1.59 12.72 13.44
N LEU A 74 -0.62 12.92 12.53
CA LEU A 74 -0.90 13.49 11.21
C LEU A 74 -1.71 12.52 10.35
N ILE A 75 -1.45 11.23 10.43
CA ILE A 75 -2.23 10.19 9.75
C ILE A 75 -3.62 10.10 10.40
N ARG A 76 -3.68 10.10 11.74
CA ARG A 76 -4.95 10.01 12.50
C ARG A 76 -5.91 11.15 12.20
N THR A 77 -5.37 12.34 12.04
CA THR A 77 -6.15 13.54 11.72
C THR A 77 -6.41 13.72 10.23
N GLY A 78 -5.93 12.81 9.37
CA GLY A 78 -6.04 12.92 7.91
C GLY A 78 -5.22 14.05 7.29
N ARG A 79 -4.30 14.65 8.07
CA ARG A 79 -3.41 15.72 7.62
C ARG A 79 -2.26 15.19 6.76
N LYS A 80 -1.79 13.97 7.03
CA LYS A 80 -0.85 13.25 6.15
C LYS A 80 -1.64 12.38 5.19
N GLN A 81 -1.46 12.61 3.89
CA GLN A 81 -2.22 11.96 2.81
C GLN A 81 -1.31 11.27 1.78
N ALA A 82 0.00 11.36 1.96
CA ALA A 82 0.97 10.65 1.15
C ALA A 82 2.18 10.18 1.98
N THR A 83 2.87 9.16 1.49
CA THR A 83 4.16 8.70 2.01
C THR A 83 5.10 8.31 0.88
N SER A 84 6.33 8.83 0.95
CA SER A 84 7.43 8.48 0.06
C SER A 84 8.25 7.32 0.62
N ARG A 85 8.51 6.30 -0.22
CA ARG A 85 9.25 5.10 0.15
C ARG A 85 10.33 4.76 -0.88
N TRP A 86 11.48 4.27 -0.40
CA TRP A 86 12.54 3.75 -1.23
C TRP A 86 12.49 2.22 -1.28
N LEU A 87 11.80 1.67 -2.28
CA LEU A 87 11.49 0.24 -2.39
C LEU A 87 12.67 -0.76 -2.47
N PRO A 88 13.93 -0.37 -2.75
CA PRO A 88 15.07 -1.26 -2.57
C PRO A 88 15.18 -1.82 -1.15
N THR A 89 14.82 -1.05 -0.12
CA THR A 89 14.87 -1.47 1.29
C THR A 89 13.53 -1.98 1.82
N GLU A 90 12.44 -1.83 1.07
CA GLU A 90 11.08 -2.22 1.46
C GLU A 90 10.43 -3.09 0.38
N PRO A 91 10.89 -4.35 0.21
CA PRO A 91 10.44 -5.21 -0.88
C PRO A 91 8.96 -5.60 -0.80
N SER A 92 8.38 -5.69 0.41
CA SER A 92 6.96 -5.98 0.62
C SER A 92 6.06 -4.95 -0.06
N LEU A 93 6.47 -3.68 -0.07
CA LEU A 93 5.70 -2.59 -0.67
C LEU A 93 5.71 -2.58 -2.21
N ARG A 94 6.56 -3.38 -2.86
CA ARG A 94 6.59 -3.46 -4.34
C ARG A 94 5.32 -4.04 -4.94
N ALA A 95 4.59 -4.83 -4.15
CA ALA A 95 3.34 -5.42 -4.57
C ALA A 95 2.15 -4.44 -4.40
N VAL A 96 2.29 -3.34 -3.67
CA VAL A 96 1.18 -2.40 -3.43
C VAL A 96 0.84 -1.66 -4.73
N VAL A 97 -0.44 -1.73 -5.12
CA VAL A 97 -0.99 -1.05 -6.31
C VAL A 97 -2.26 -0.31 -5.94
N ALA A 98 -2.64 0.74 -6.68
CA ALA A 98 -3.90 1.44 -6.46
C ALA A 98 -5.03 0.91 -7.38
N PRO A 99 -6.30 0.92 -6.92
CA PRO A 99 -6.73 1.13 -5.54
C PRO A 99 -6.46 -0.11 -4.67
N CYS A 100 -6.01 0.06 -3.44
CA CYS A 100 -5.93 -1.04 -2.46
C CYS A 100 -6.05 -0.58 -1.02
N THR A 101 -6.36 -1.51 -0.13
CA THR A 101 -6.31 -1.28 1.32
C THR A 101 -5.04 -1.91 1.88
N VAL A 102 -4.29 -1.14 2.68
CA VAL A 102 -3.09 -1.59 3.41
C VAL A 102 -3.25 -1.32 4.90
N ILE A 103 -2.49 -2.03 5.74
CA ILE A 103 -2.47 -1.78 7.18
C ILE A 103 -1.41 -0.73 7.49
N ALA A 104 -1.78 0.33 8.22
CA ALA A 104 -0.83 1.28 8.79
C ALA A 104 -0.39 0.81 10.17
N THR A 105 0.92 0.79 10.37
CA THR A 105 1.55 0.41 11.64
C THR A 105 2.48 1.50 12.14
N CYS A 106 2.84 1.43 13.41
CA CYS A 106 3.93 2.16 14.02
C CYS A 106 4.68 1.19 14.94
N LEU A 107 5.72 0.56 14.41
CA LEU A 107 6.51 -0.46 15.09
C LEU A 107 7.27 0.08 16.31
N THR A 108 7.49 1.39 16.36
CA THR A 108 8.27 2.07 17.42
C THR A 108 7.41 2.85 18.43
N CYS A 109 6.08 2.89 18.26
CA CYS A 109 5.19 3.63 19.16
C CYS A 109 4.98 2.99 20.53
N ALA A 110 5.15 1.66 20.63
CA ALA A 110 4.95 0.90 21.85
C ALA A 110 5.78 -0.39 21.83
N ALA A 111 5.94 -1.05 22.99
CA ALA A 111 6.55 -2.36 23.06
C ALA A 111 5.73 -3.38 22.25
N GLY A 112 6.28 -3.87 21.14
CA GLY A 112 5.61 -4.77 20.19
C GLY A 112 4.91 -4.07 19.01
N GLY A 113 5.06 -2.75 18.87
CA GLY A 113 4.44 -1.98 17.81
C GLY A 113 2.94 -1.71 18.04
N GLN A 114 2.38 -0.84 17.21
CA GLN A 114 0.96 -0.48 17.24
C GLN A 114 0.37 -0.53 15.83
N VAL A 115 -0.77 -1.21 15.68
CA VAL A 115 -1.60 -1.06 14.48
C VAL A 115 -2.41 0.24 14.59
N LEU A 116 -2.28 1.11 13.60
CA LEU A 116 -2.97 2.40 13.56
C LEU A 116 -4.37 2.27 12.95
N GLY A 117 -4.50 1.43 11.92
CA GLY A 117 -5.74 1.18 11.19
C GLY A 117 -5.47 0.77 9.75
N SER A 118 -6.50 0.77 8.91
CA SER A 118 -6.37 0.58 7.46
C SER A 118 -6.21 1.92 6.73
N LEU A 119 -5.47 1.94 5.63
CA LEU A 119 -5.37 3.05 4.69
C LEU A 119 -5.85 2.59 3.32
N ASN A 120 -6.64 3.43 2.65
CA ASN A 120 -7.00 3.21 1.25
C ASN A 120 -5.98 3.93 0.36
N ILE A 121 -5.11 3.18 -0.31
CA ILE A 121 -4.18 3.67 -1.32
C ILE A 121 -4.98 4.07 -2.56
N THR A 122 -4.96 5.36 -2.88
CA THR A 122 -5.73 5.93 -4.00
C THR A 122 -4.89 6.09 -5.27
N SER A 123 -3.58 6.30 -5.14
CA SER A 123 -2.65 6.31 -6.27
C SER A 123 -1.24 5.89 -5.83
N VAL A 124 -0.46 5.37 -6.78
CA VAL A 124 0.95 5.04 -6.60
C VAL A 124 1.73 5.68 -7.74
N GLU A 125 2.68 6.53 -7.39
CA GLU A 125 3.47 7.31 -8.36
C GLU A 125 4.96 7.05 -8.16
N LYS A 126 5.75 7.29 -9.20
CA LYS A 126 7.21 7.22 -9.12
C LYS A 126 7.77 8.61 -9.42
N SER A 127 8.71 9.04 -8.59
CA SER A 127 9.45 10.28 -8.79
C SER A 127 10.92 10.08 -8.48
N THR A 128 11.75 11.04 -8.86
CA THR A 128 13.17 11.04 -8.53
C THR A 128 13.39 11.83 -7.24
N PHE A 129 14.20 11.31 -6.32
CA PHE A 129 14.47 11.94 -5.02
C PHE A 129 14.91 13.40 -5.16
N GLY A 130 15.78 13.71 -6.12
CA GLY A 130 16.24 15.07 -6.38
C GLY A 130 15.13 16.05 -6.80
N SER A 131 14.04 15.56 -7.40
CA SER A 131 12.96 16.36 -7.99
C SER A 131 11.64 16.32 -7.21
N LEU A 132 11.65 15.88 -5.94
CA LEU A 132 10.44 15.89 -5.11
C LEU A 132 9.90 17.32 -4.94
N PRO A 133 8.62 17.59 -5.28
CA PRO A 133 8.05 18.93 -5.21
C PRO A 133 7.63 19.32 -3.79
N ASP A 134 7.56 20.63 -3.52
CA ASP A 134 7.09 21.16 -2.22
C ASP A 134 5.63 20.77 -1.91
N SER A 135 4.80 20.61 -2.94
CA SER A 135 3.41 20.16 -2.77
C SER A 135 3.33 18.75 -2.16
N LEU A 136 4.25 17.85 -2.52
CA LEU A 136 4.35 16.53 -1.91
C LEU A 136 4.74 16.64 -0.44
N ALA A 137 5.72 17.48 -0.12
CA ALA A 137 6.15 17.69 1.26
C ALA A 137 4.99 18.17 2.15
N LEU A 138 4.15 19.08 1.66
CA LEU A 138 2.94 19.52 2.37
C LEU A 138 1.95 18.36 2.59
N MET A 139 1.68 17.52 1.58
CA MET A 139 0.84 16.32 1.73
C MET A 139 1.41 15.29 2.70
N GLU A 140 2.74 15.27 2.86
CA GLU A 140 3.44 14.42 3.81
C GLU A 140 3.51 14.98 5.24
N GLY A 141 3.08 16.23 5.45
CA GLY A 141 3.07 16.91 6.74
C GLY A 141 4.28 17.80 7.02
N PHE A 142 5.11 18.11 6.02
CA PHE A 142 6.30 18.95 6.17
C PHE A 142 6.03 20.39 5.73
N SER A 143 6.01 21.31 6.71
CA SER A 143 5.88 22.76 6.45
C SER A 143 7.14 23.41 5.86
N GLY A 144 8.31 22.77 6.02
CA GLY A 144 9.59 23.23 5.45
C GLY A 144 9.79 22.86 3.98
N GLY A 145 8.74 22.44 3.26
CA GLY A 145 8.81 22.07 1.85
C GLY A 145 9.65 20.81 1.58
N SER A 146 10.04 20.64 0.31
CA SER A 146 10.77 19.47 -0.18
C SER A 146 12.13 19.29 0.50
N VAL A 147 12.77 20.35 0.99
CA VAL A 147 14.03 20.28 1.74
C VAL A 147 13.83 19.50 3.05
N ALA A 148 12.78 19.81 3.82
CA ALA A 148 12.48 19.11 5.07
C ALA A 148 12.10 17.65 4.83
N LEU A 149 11.28 17.38 3.79
CA LEU A 149 10.94 16.01 3.38
C LEU A 149 12.19 15.20 3.01
N LYS A 150 13.09 15.77 2.19
CA LYS A 150 14.34 15.12 1.80
C LYS A 150 15.24 14.83 3.01
N GLY A 151 15.30 15.75 3.97
CA GLY A 151 16.03 15.53 5.23
C GLY A 151 15.50 14.34 6.01
N ALA A 152 14.17 14.22 6.15
CA ALA A 152 13.55 13.07 6.79
C ALA A 152 13.78 11.76 6.02
N LEU A 153 13.68 11.78 4.69
CA LEU A 153 13.93 10.59 3.87
C LEU A 153 15.39 10.11 3.96
N ILE A 154 16.37 11.01 4.06
CA ILE A 154 17.78 10.65 4.29
C ILE A 154 17.96 9.98 5.65
N HIS A 155 17.20 10.40 6.67
CA HIS A 155 17.23 9.76 7.98
C HIS A 155 16.77 8.29 7.93
N PHE A 156 15.67 8.01 7.22
CA PHE A 156 15.17 6.64 7.04
C PHE A 156 15.97 5.81 6.02
N TYR A 157 16.54 6.46 5.01
CA TYR A 157 17.26 5.83 3.91
C TYR A 157 18.64 6.48 3.71
N PRO A 158 19.66 6.17 4.54
CA PRO A 158 20.97 6.85 4.49
C PRO A 158 21.71 6.77 3.16
N ASN A 159 21.38 5.77 2.33
CA ASN A 159 22.00 5.52 1.03
C ASN A 159 21.19 6.09 -0.15
N ILE A 160 20.12 6.83 0.12
CA ILE A 160 19.33 7.48 -0.93
C ILE A 160 20.15 8.61 -1.58
N SER A 161 20.05 8.72 -2.90
CA SER A 161 20.75 9.75 -3.68
C SER A 161 19.77 10.53 -4.56
N ASN A 162 20.18 11.69 -5.08
CA ASN A 162 19.33 12.51 -5.96
C ASN A 162 18.80 11.78 -7.19
N GLY A 163 19.48 10.73 -7.68
CA GLY A 163 19.00 9.91 -8.80
C GLY A 163 18.13 8.71 -8.40
N SER A 164 17.89 8.51 -7.11
CA SER A 164 17.11 7.38 -6.61
C SER A 164 15.63 7.55 -6.95
N VAL A 165 15.01 6.46 -7.42
CA VAL A 165 13.56 6.41 -7.68
C VAL A 165 12.83 6.19 -6.35
N ILE A 166 11.92 7.09 -6.05
CA ILE A 166 11.02 7.06 -4.90
C ILE A 166 9.63 6.69 -5.36
N THR A 167 8.99 5.80 -4.60
CA THR A 167 7.59 5.46 -4.79
C THR A 167 6.76 6.26 -3.80
N ILE A 168 5.76 6.96 -4.31
CA ILE A 168 4.86 7.81 -3.53
C ILE A 168 3.52 7.09 -3.47
N PHE A 169 3.10 6.75 -2.26
CA PHE A 169 1.78 6.18 -2.00
C PHE A 169 0.86 7.30 -1.52
N HIS A 170 -0.14 7.64 -2.33
CA HIS A 170 -1.22 8.53 -1.91
C HIS A 170 -2.33 7.70 -1.28
N PHE A 171 -2.86 8.17 -0.17
CA PHE A 171 -3.84 7.41 0.58
C PHE A 171 -4.85 8.29 1.31
N ARG A 172 -5.96 7.66 1.68
CA ARG A 172 -6.95 8.21 2.61
C ARG A 172 -7.00 7.34 3.85
N ALA A 173 -6.80 7.95 5.01
CA ALA A 173 -7.16 7.33 6.27
C ALA A 173 -8.70 7.40 6.42
N PRO A 174 -9.36 6.32 6.86
CA PRO A 174 -10.76 6.43 7.25
C PRO A 174 -10.87 7.34 8.46
N ALA A 175 -12.05 7.89 8.71
CA ALA A 175 -12.31 8.67 9.91
C ALA A 175 -12.13 7.76 11.14
N TRP A 176 -10.95 7.82 11.78
CA TRP A 176 -10.69 7.05 12.99
C TRP A 176 -11.44 7.71 14.14
N SER A 177 -12.42 6.98 14.69
CA SER A 177 -13.16 7.46 15.85
C SER A 177 -12.19 7.64 17.03
N PRO A 178 -12.17 8.82 17.68
CA PRO A 178 -11.33 9.06 18.86
C PRO A 178 -11.64 8.11 20.02
N LEU A 179 -12.81 7.44 20.00
CA LEU A 179 -13.40 6.72 21.11
C LEU A 179 -13.05 5.22 21.17
N ALA A 180 -12.23 4.70 20.25
CA ALA A 180 -12.00 3.25 20.14
C ALA A 180 -10.77 2.72 20.90
N TYR A 181 -9.97 3.58 21.55
CA TYR A 181 -8.66 3.21 22.13
C TYR A 181 -8.44 3.78 23.55
N SER A 182 -9.46 3.73 24.39
CA SER A 182 -9.36 3.97 25.83
C SER A 182 -9.27 2.67 26.61
#